data_AF-A0A931J1V8-F1
#
_entry.id   AF-A0A931J1V8-F1
#
_cell.length_a   1.000
_cell.length_b   1.000
_cell.length_c   1.000
_cell.angle_alpha   90.00
_cell.angle_beta   90.00
_cell.angle_gamma   90.00
#
_symmetry.space_group_name_H-M   'P 1'
#
loop_
_entity.id
_entity.type
_entity.pdbx_description
1 polymer ?
#
loop_
_entity_poly.entity_id
_entity_poly.type
_entity_poly.pdbx_seq_one_letter_code
_entity_poly.pdbx_strand_id
1 'polypeptide(L)'
;MASRPLPGLRWPLPQGEWPWLCCELGVWQLRGRAEEVQALARVDVVLDHSDRLYVRLRWPRGPGLRSWLWPAQCHVWLTRAQLPSQWSLLRAQLWPGRRRHWLGAP
;
A
#
# COMPACT_ATOMS: atom_id res chain seq x y z
N MET A 1 -25.91 -7.68 -6.02
CA MET A 1 -24.78 -8.57 -6.37
C MET A 1 -23.77 -8.50 -5.24
N ALA A 2 -23.59 -9.57 -4.48
CA ALA A 2 -22.57 -9.63 -3.42
C ALA A 2 -21.19 -9.69 -4.08
N SER A 3 -20.45 -8.58 -4.06
CA SER A 3 -19.05 -8.55 -4.46
C SER A 3 -18.28 -9.44 -3.48
N ARG A 4 -17.93 -10.65 -3.91
CA ARG A 4 -17.08 -11.57 -3.13
C ARG A 4 -15.82 -10.80 -2.72
N PRO A 5 -15.51 -10.68 -1.41
CA PRO A 5 -14.32 -9.98 -0.98
C PRO A 5 -13.11 -10.67 -1.60
N LEU A 6 -12.29 -9.88 -2.30
CA LEU A 6 -11.04 -10.36 -2.89
C LEU A 6 -10.14 -10.92 -1.77
N PRO A 7 -9.34 -11.96 -2.06
CA PRO A 7 -8.46 -12.55 -1.05
C PRO A 7 -7.46 -11.51 -0.55
N GLY A 8 -7.03 -11.70 0.70
CA GLY A 8 -6.04 -10.83 1.33
C GLY A 8 -4.74 -10.80 0.53
N LEU A 9 -4.22 -9.61 0.25
CA LEU A 9 -2.91 -9.41 -0.35
C LEU A 9 -1.88 -9.13 0.73
N ARG A 10 -0.66 -9.63 0.53
CA ARG A 10 0.50 -9.33 1.39
C ARG A 10 1.73 -9.16 0.51
N TRP A 11 2.23 -7.95 0.40
CA TRP A 11 3.35 -7.57 -0.46
C TRP A 11 4.59 -7.24 0.36
N PRO A 12 5.75 -7.85 0.08
CA PRO A 12 6.98 -7.52 0.80
C PRO A 12 7.44 -6.11 0.44
N LEU A 13 7.86 -5.34 1.44
CA LEU A 13 8.49 -4.04 1.25
C LEU A 13 10.02 -4.17 1.40
N PRO A 14 10.80 -3.53 0.52
CA PRO A 14 12.24 -3.74 0.49
C PRO A 14 12.98 -3.24 1.74
N GLN A 15 12.46 -2.25 2.46
CA GLN A 15 13.16 -1.59 3.57
C GLN A 15 12.20 -1.06 4.65
N GLY A 16 12.57 -1.21 5.94
CA GLY A 16 11.95 -0.53 7.09
C GLY A 16 11.43 -1.44 8.22
N GLU A 17 10.83 -0.83 9.23
CA GLU A 17 10.14 -1.50 10.35
C GLU A 17 8.86 -2.24 9.91
N TRP A 18 8.32 -1.88 8.75
CA TRP A 18 7.11 -2.42 8.15
C TRP A 18 7.44 -3.34 6.97
N PRO A 19 7.77 -4.63 7.20
CA PRO A 19 8.16 -5.55 6.14
C PRO A 19 7.05 -5.87 5.14
N TRP A 20 5.79 -5.57 5.45
CA TRP A 20 4.65 -5.98 4.62
C TRP A 20 3.64 -4.86 4.41
N LEU A 21 3.20 -4.70 3.17
CA LEU A 21 1.99 -3.99 2.78
C LEU A 21 0.87 -5.01 2.55
N CYS A 22 -0.20 -4.94 3.33
CA CYS A 22 -1.33 -5.86 3.21
C CYS A 22 -2.61 -5.13 2.77
N CYS A 23 -3.47 -5.84 2.03
CA CYS A 23 -4.85 -5.43 1.78
C CYS A 23 -5.78 -6.56 2.23
N GLU A 24 -6.55 -6.32 3.29
CA GLU A 24 -7.48 -7.30 3.87
C GLU A 24 -8.87 -6.68 3.92
N LEU A 25 -9.88 -7.36 3.36
CA LEU A 25 -11.27 -6.86 3.30
C LEU A 25 -11.39 -5.44 2.69
N GLY A 26 -10.47 -5.07 1.78
CA GLY A 26 -10.42 -3.76 1.15
C GLY A 26 -9.71 -2.67 1.96
N VAL A 27 -9.17 -3.02 3.14
CA VAL A 27 -8.41 -2.10 4.00
C VAL A 27 -6.92 -2.31 3.77
N TRP A 28 -6.22 -1.23 3.41
CA TRP A 28 -4.76 -1.22 3.28
C TRP A 28 -4.10 -0.98 4.64
N GLN A 29 -3.10 -1.79 4.96
CA GLN A 29 -2.37 -1.72 6.22
C GLN A 29 -0.91 -2.11 6.05
N LEU A 30 -0.04 -1.54 6.87
CA LEU A 30 1.33 -2.00 7.05
C LEU A 30 1.37 -2.99 8.21
N ARG A 31 2.16 -4.06 8.07
CA ARG A 31 2.42 -5.02 9.16
C ARG A 31 3.90 -5.06 9.53
N GLY A 32 4.16 -4.84 10.82
CA GLY A 32 5.46 -4.87 11.45
C GLY A 32 5.93 -6.29 11.74
N ARG A 33 7.07 -6.42 12.45
CA ARG A 33 7.60 -7.73 12.88
C ARG A 33 6.95 -8.27 14.15
N ALA A 34 6.50 -7.40 15.06
CA ALA A 34 5.98 -7.75 16.38
C ALA A 34 4.46 -7.54 16.49
N GLU A 35 3.68 -8.21 15.63
CA GLU A 35 2.21 -8.06 15.53
C GLU A 35 1.68 -6.64 15.31
N GLU A 36 2.57 -5.68 15.08
CA GLU A 36 2.19 -4.29 14.85
C GLU A 36 1.42 -4.18 13.53
N VAL A 37 0.26 -3.53 13.58
CA VAL A 37 -0.56 -3.24 12.41
C VAL A 37 -0.85 -1.76 12.38
N GLN A 38 -0.57 -1.14 11.24
CA GLN A 38 -0.89 0.26 11.00
C GLN A 38 -1.79 0.39 9.78
N ALA A 39 -3.05 0.73 10.00
CA ALA A 39 -3.97 1.05 8.92
C ALA A 39 -3.47 2.29 8.16
N LEU A 40 -3.53 2.23 6.83
CA LEU A 40 -3.22 3.34 5.94
C LEU A 40 -4.50 4.13 5.69
N ALA A 41 -4.39 5.45 5.68
CA ALA A 41 -5.48 6.31 5.24
C ALA A 41 -5.71 6.16 3.73
N ARG A 42 -4.62 5.97 2.97
CA ARG A 42 -4.69 5.84 1.52
C ARG A 42 -3.45 5.18 0.92
N VAL A 43 -3.64 4.53 -0.23
CA VAL A 43 -2.56 4.07 -1.11
C VAL A 43 -2.81 4.65 -2.50
N ASP A 44 -1.87 5.46 -2.99
CA ASP A 44 -1.92 6.06 -4.32
C ASP A 44 -0.91 5.40 -5.24
N VAL A 45 -1.28 5.11 -6.49
CA VAL A 45 -0.32 4.77 -7.54
C VAL A 45 0.19 6.06 -8.16
N VAL A 46 1.46 6.37 -7.92
CA VAL A 46 2.15 7.56 -8.46
C VAL A 46 2.68 7.28 -9.85
N LEU A 47 3.33 6.13 -10.06
CA LEU A 47 3.79 5.66 -11.38
C LEU A 47 3.39 4.21 -11.58
N ASP A 48 2.99 3.87 -12.80
CA ASP A 48 2.59 2.53 -13.20
C ASP A 48 3.39 2.12 -14.43
N HIS A 49 4.36 1.25 -14.23
CA HIS A 49 5.07 0.54 -15.28
C HIS A 49 4.63 -0.92 -15.28
N SER A 50 4.74 -1.59 -16.44
CA SER A 50 4.26 -2.96 -16.61
C SER A 50 4.74 -3.96 -15.54
N ASP A 51 5.98 -3.79 -15.05
CA ASP A 51 6.67 -4.65 -14.08
C ASP A 51 6.84 -4.02 -12.68
N ARG A 52 6.51 -2.74 -12.50
CA ARG A 52 6.74 -2.00 -11.25
C ARG A 52 5.72 -0.90 -11.02
N LEU A 53 5.32 -0.71 -9.77
CA LEU A 53 4.46 0.38 -9.33
C LEU A 53 5.23 1.23 -8.34
N TYR A 54 5.25 2.54 -8.57
CA TYR A 54 5.64 3.49 -7.55
C TYR A 54 4.38 3.91 -6.81
N VAL A 55 4.29 3.56 -5.54
CA VAL A 55 3.10 3.86 -4.73
C VAL A 55 3.45 4.80 -3.59
N ARG A 56 2.52 5.70 -3.28
CA ARG A 56 2.56 6.60 -2.12
C ARG A 56 1.59 6.07 -1.07
N LEU A 57 2.12 5.72 0.09
CA LEU A 57 1.35 5.30 1.26
C LEU A 57 1.12 6.52 2.14
N ARG A 58 -0.12 6.76 2.57
CA ARG A 58 -0.49 7.89 3.44
C ARG A 58 -1.04 7.38 4.76
N TRP A 59 -0.60 7.97 5.87
CA TRP A 59 -1.09 7.63 7.20
C TRP A 59 -2.23 8.55 7.62
N PRO A 60 -3.14 8.08 8.48
CA PRO A 60 -4.02 8.98 9.21
C PRO A 60 -3.13 9.83 10.14
N ARG A 61 -3.24 11.15 10.06
CA ARG A 61 -2.67 12.05 11.09
C ARG A 61 -3.50 11.89 12.37
N GLY A 62 -3.23 10.83 13.12
CA GLY A 62 -3.86 10.54 14.41
C GLY A 62 -3.00 10.99 15.59
N PRO A 63 -3.58 11.12 16.79
CA PRO A 63 -2.90 11.57 18.01
C PRO A 63 -1.97 10.52 18.64
N GLY A 64 -1.42 9.59 17.85
CA GLY A 64 -0.58 8.49 18.36
C GLY A 64 0.91 8.85 18.38
N LEU A 65 1.64 8.43 19.42
CA LEU A 65 3.09 8.63 19.59
C LEU A 65 3.94 8.26 18.36
N ARG A 66 3.48 7.32 17.52
CA ARG A 66 4.17 6.90 16.30
C ARG A 66 3.84 7.74 15.06
N SER A 67 2.81 8.59 15.07
CA SER A 67 2.49 9.47 13.94
C SER A 67 3.50 10.61 13.77
N TRP A 68 4.30 10.90 14.81
CA TRP A 68 5.38 11.91 14.78
C TRP A 68 6.70 11.37 14.24
N LEU A 69 6.96 10.07 14.38
CA LEU A 69 8.22 9.45 13.96
C LEU A 69 8.30 9.19 12.45
N TRP A 70 7.15 9.22 11.78
CA TRP A 70 7.05 8.96 10.35
C TRP A 70 6.44 10.15 9.61
N PRO A 71 6.98 10.51 8.42
CA PRO A 71 6.35 11.52 7.59
C PRO A 71 4.90 11.10 7.28
N ALA A 72 3.99 12.05 7.11
CA ALA A 72 2.57 11.75 6.83
C ALA A 72 2.33 10.92 5.55
N GLN A 73 3.38 10.70 4.76
CA GLN A 73 3.39 9.84 3.59
C GLN A 73 4.78 9.22 3.37
N CYS A 74 4.83 8.01 2.81
CA CYS A 74 6.05 7.42 2.28
C CYS A 74 5.83 6.90 0.86
N HIS A 75 6.93 6.63 0.17
CA HIS A 75 6.89 6.10 -1.18
C HIS A 75 7.66 4.80 -1.25
N VAL A 76 7.09 3.82 -1.94
CA VAL A 76 7.71 2.50 -2.10
C VAL A 76 7.54 2.00 -3.53
N TRP A 77 8.52 1.22 -3.98
CA TRP A 77 8.41 0.46 -5.22
C TRP A 77 7.87 -0.93 -4.92
N LEU A 78 6.78 -1.29 -5.60
CA LEU A 78 6.27 -2.66 -5.67
C LEU A 78 6.67 -3.22 -7.03
N THR A 79 7.30 -4.39 -7.06
CA THR A 79 7.76 -5.00 -8.31
C THR A 79 7.08 -6.33 -8.55
N ARG A 80 6.81 -6.65 -9.82
CA ARG A 80 6.23 -7.94 -10.22
C ARG A 80 7.08 -9.11 -9.75
N ALA A 81 8.40 -8.95 -9.71
CA ALA A 81 9.34 -9.99 -9.28
C ALA A 81 9.14 -10.42 -7.81
N GLN A 82 8.64 -9.53 -6.94
CA GLN A 82 8.39 -9.86 -5.54
C GLN A 82 7.30 -10.93 -5.39
N LEU A 83 6.18 -10.79 -6.12
CA LEU A 83 5.05 -11.72 -6.08
C LEU A 83 4.38 -11.82 -7.47
N PRO A 84 4.96 -12.57 -8.42
CA PRO A 84 4.49 -12.60 -9.80
C PRO A 84 3.04 -13.06 -9.96
N SER A 85 2.62 -14.03 -9.15
CA SER A 85 1.27 -14.62 -9.18
C SER A 85 0.19 -13.68 -8.66
N GLN A 86 0.53 -12.72 -7.80
CA GLN A 86 -0.42 -11.77 -7.21
C GLN A 86 -0.40 -10.40 -7.91
N TRP A 87 0.47 -10.19 -8.91
CA TRP A 87 0.65 -8.89 -9.57
C TRP A 87 -0.64 -8.33 -10.17
N SER A 88 -1.37 -9.15 -10.93
CA SER A 88 -2.63 -8.71 -11.53
C SER A 88 -3.68 -8.37 -10.48
N LEU A 89 -3.72 -9.11 -9.37
CA LEU A 89 -4.64 -8.87 -8.27
C LEU A 89 -4.27 -7.58 -7.50
N LEU A 90 -2.98 -7.35 -7.25
CA LEU A 90 -2.48 -6.10 -6.68
C LEU A 90 -2.91 -4.90 -7.53
N ARG A 91 -2.69 -4.97 -8.84
CA ARG A 91 -3.08 -3.89 -9.76
C ARG A 91 -4.59 -3.68 -9.77
N ALA A 92 -5.39 -4.75 -9.75
CA ALA A 92 -6.85 -4.65 -9.67
C ALA A 92 -7.32 -3.99 -8.37
N GLN A 93 -6.67 -4.27 -7.23
CA GLN A 93 -6.97 -3.66 -5.94
C GLN A 93 -6.57 -2.19 -5.84
N LEU A 94 -5.51 -1.79 -6.54
CA LEU A 94 -5.05 -0.41 -6.59
C LEU A 94 -5.80 0.43 -7.66
N TRP A 95 -6.49 -0.23 -8.60
CA TRP A 95 -7.19 0.43 -9.70
C TRP A 95 -8.30 1.41 -9.26
N PRO A 96 -9.18 1.07 -8.30
CA PRO A 96 -10.20 2.02 -7.81
C PRO A 96 -9.59 3.29 -7.19
N GLY A 97 -8.37 3.20 -6.66
CA GLY A 97 -7.62 4.31 -6.09
C GLY A 97 -6.77 5.09 -7.10
N ARG A 98 -6.76 4.68 -8.38
CA ARG A 98 -5.93 5.26 -9.44
C ARG A 98 -6.46 6.63 -9.87
N ARG A 99 -6.24 7.64 -9.03
CA ARG A 99 -6.30 9.04 -9.47
C ARG A 99 -4.97 9.34 -10.15
N ARG A 100 -4.99 9.72 -11.44
CA ARG A 100 -3.82 10.25 -12.17
C ARG A 100 -3.40 11.57 -11.49
N HIS A 101 -2.66 11.46 -10.41
CA HIS A 101 -2.04 12.61 -9.76
C HIS A 101 -0.69 12.82 -10.43
N TRP A 102 -0.57 13.91 -11.17
CA TRP A 102 0.73 14.39 -11.65
C TRP A 102 1.64 14.59 -10.42
N LEU A 103 2.91 14.21 -10.57
CA LEU A 103 3.95 14.36 -9.55
C LEU A 103 3.83 15.77 -8.91
N GLY A 104 3.44 15.81 -7.63
CA GLY A 104 3.26 17.07 -6.88
C GLY A 104 1.83 17.39 -6.43
N ALA A 105 0.81 16.65 -6.85
CA ALA A 105 -0.55 16.88 -6.34
C ALA A 105 -0.68 16.42 -4.85
N PRO A 106 -1.27 17.28 -3.99
CA PRO A 106 -1.35 17.07 -2.54
C PRO A 106 -2.14 15.82 -2.13
#